data_AF-A0A1E8B8K5-F1
#
_entry.id   AF-A0A1E8B8K5-F1
#
_cell.length_a   1.000
_cell.length_b   1.000
_cell.length_c   1.000
_cell.angle_alpha   90.00
_cell.angle_beta   90.00
_cell.angle_gamma   90.00
#
_symmetry.space_group_name_H-M   'P 1'
#
loop_
_entity.id
_entity.type
_entity.pdbx_description
1 polymer ?
#
loop_
_entity_poly.entity_id
_entity_poly.type
_entity_poly.pdbx_seq_one_letter_code
_entity_poly.pdbx_strand_id
1 'polypeptide(L)' 'MLDLVRIIINELIQYKKCNVTQLTKLLKIPQSTVSQHLSKMRGKVLKAERKGLEMYYYITNLKASQIVGILGL' A
#
# COMPACT_ATOMS: atom_id res chain seq x y z
N MET A 1 -3.90 -1.07 -14.05
CA MET A 1 -4.47 -0.17 -13.01
C MET A 1 -5.00 -0.97 -11.83
N LEU A 2 -5.76 -2.05 -12.07
CA LEU A 2 -6.18 -3.04 -11.05
C LEU A 2 -4.97 -3.82 -10.46
N ASP A 3 -3.95 -4.10 -11.27
CA ASP A 3 -2.79 -4.91 -10.83
C ASP A 3 -1.97 -4.26 -9.71
N LEU A 4 -1.91 -2.93 -9.67
CA LEU A 4 -1.02 -2.23 -8.76
C LEU A 4 -1.50 -2.29 -7.30
N VAL A 5 -2.82 -2.26 -7.10
CA VAL A 5 -3.42 -2.42 -5.76
C VAL A 5 -3.07 -3.79 -5.19
N ARG A 6 -3.24 -4.84 -6.00
CA ARG A 6 -2.90 -6.22 -5.62
C ARG A 6 -1.43 -6.35 -5.25
N ILE A 7 -0.53 -5.78 -6.05
CA ILE A 7 0.91 -5.84 -5.78
C ILE A 7 1.23 -5.10 -4.47
N ILE A 8 0.74 -3.87 -4.27
CA ILE A 8 0.99 -3.11 -3.02
C ILE A 8 0.51 -3.88 -1.79
N ILE A 9 -0.67 -4.53 -1.86
CA ILE A 9 -1.18 -5.35 -0.77
C ILE A 9 -0.24 -6.53 -0.49
N ASN A 10 0.23 -7.24 -1.52
CA ASN A 10 1.16 -8.37 -1.35
C ASN A 10 2.48 -7.93 -0.71
N GLU A 11 3.06 -6.81 -1.17
CA GLU A 11 4.27 -6.24 -0.57
C GLU A 11 4.05 -5.92 0.92
N LEU A 12 2.91 -5.30 1.27
CA LEU A 12 2.59 -4.98 2.65
C LEU A 12 2.27 -6.22 3.52
N ILE A 13 1.79 -7.32 2.93
CA ILE A 13 1.64 -8.61 3.62
C ILE A 13 3.02 -9.21 3.93
N GLN A 14 3.93 -9.16 2.96
CA GLN A 14 5.28 -9.72 3.05
C GLN A 14 6.15 -8.92 4.03
N TYR A 15 6.27 -7.61 3.82
CA TYR A 15 7.17 -6.73 4.57
C TYR A 15 6.53 -6.14 5.83
N LYS A 16 5.24 -6.40 6.08
CA LYS A 16 4.40 -5.90 7.19
C LYS A 16 4.17 -4.40 7.22
N LYS A 17 5.17 -3.60 6.83
CA LYS A 17 5.14 -2.14 6.86
C LYS A 17 6.15 -1.57 5.87
N CYS A 18 5.70 -0.65 5.01
CA CYS A 18 6.57 0.04 4.06
C CYS A 18 6.21 1.52 3.94
N ASN A 19 7.20 2.37 3.68
CA ASN A 19 6.98 3.75 3.28
C ASN A 19 6.84 3.90 1.75
N VAL A 20 6.42 5.08 1.29
CA VAL A 20 6.19 5.36 -0.14
C VAL A 20 7.47 5.15 -0.96
N THR A 21 8.62 5.58 -0.46
CA THR A 21 9.91 5.47 -1.16
C THR A 21 10.36 4.01 -1.30
N GLN A 22 10.16 3.19 -0.28
CA GLN A 22 10.43 1.74 -0.31
C GLN A 22 9.57 1.05 -1.37
N LEU A 23 8.25 1.29 -1.35
CA LEU A 23 7.33 0.74 -2.36
C LEU A 23 7.66 1.24 -3.77
N THR A 24 8.03 2.51 -3.93
CA THR A 24 8.47 3.06 -5.23
C THR A 24 9.69 2.32 -5.77
N LYS A 25 10.69 2.04 -4.92
CA LYS A 25 11.89 1.29 -5.31
C LYS A 25 11.58 -0.17 -5.65
N LEU A 26 10.74 -0.83 -4.86
CA LEU A 26 10.33 -2.23 -5.08
C LEU A 26 9.56 -2.38 -6.39
N LEU A 27 8.58 -1.49 -6.62
CA LEU A 27 7.63 -1.59 -7.72
C LEU A 27 8.14 -0.96 -9.02
N LYS A 28 9.21 -0.15 -8.95
CA LYS A 28 9.80 0.57 -10.08
C LYS A 28 8.78 1.39 -10.89
N ILE A 29 7.84 2.02 -10.18
CA ILE A 29 6.83 2.92 -10.75
C ILE A 29 6.92 4.31 -10.11
N PRO A 30 6.32 5.36 -10.71
CA PRO A 30 6.40 6.71 -10.16
C PRO A 30 5.86 6.79 -8.72
N GLN A 31 6.57 7.55 -7.88
CA GLN A 31 6.21 7.74 -6.47
C GLN A 31 4.81 8.36 -6.31
N SER A 32 4.42 9.26 -7.22
CA SER A 32 3.07 9.86 -7.26
C SER A 32 1.99 8.79 -7.45
N THR A 33 2.22 7.82 -8.34
CA THR A 33 1.31 6.69 -8.57
C THR A 33 1.19 5.84 -7.30
N VAL A 34 2.30 5.45 -6.67
CA VAL A 34 2.28 4.69 -5.40
C VAL A 34 1.51 5.45 -4.33
N SER A 35 1.81 6.73 -4.14
CA SER A 35 1.18 7.59 -3.14
C SER A 35 -0.33 7.73 -3.36
N GLN A 36 -0.75 7.87 -4.62
CA GLN A 36 -2.17 7.97 -4.98
C GLN A 36 -2.93 6.69 -4.61
N HIS A 37 -2.37 5.51 -4.90
CA HIS A 37 -2.99 4.24 -4.53
C HIS A 37 -3.03 4.03 -3.01
N LEU A 38 -1.94 4.31 -2.31
CA LEU A 38 -1.90 4.24 -0.85
C LEU A 38 -2.93 5.17 -0.19
N SER A 39 -3.09 6.38 -0.72
CA SER A 39 -4.08 7.35 -0.22
C SER A 39 -5.52 6.86 -0.39
N LYS A 40 -5.84 6.18 -1.50
CA LYS A 40 -7.17 5.60 -1.74
C LYS A 40 -7.50 4.42 -0.81
N MET A 41 -6.49 3.65 -0.41
CA MET A 41 -6.64 2.49 0.47
C MET A 41 -6.53 2.83 1.96
N ARG A 42 -5.93 3.97 2.31
CA ARG A 42 -5.78 4.46 3.69
C ARG A 42 -7.15 4.66 4.33
N GLY A 43 -7.31 4.17 5.56
CA GLY A 43 -8.57 4.24 6.31
C GLY A 43 -9.58 3.16 5.93
N LYS A 44 -9.38 2.44 4.82
CA LYS A 44 -10.21 1.29 4.42
C LYS A 44 -9.54 -0.02 4.82
N VAL A 45 -8.35 -0.27 4.26
CA VAL A 45 -7.58 -1.51 4.47
C VAL A 45 -6.17 -1.26 4.99
N LEU A 46 -5.67 -0.03 4.84
CA LEU A 46 -4.36 0.39 5.34
C LEU A 46 -4.51 1.40 6.49
N LYS A 47 -3.66 1.27 7.50
CA LYS A 47 -3.29 2.38 8.39
C LYS A 47 -1.97 2.98 7.94
N ALA A 48 -1.72 4.21 8.37
CA ALA A 48 -0.48 4.90 8.14
C ALA A 48 0.04 5.54 9.43
N GLU A 49 1.35 5.53 9.61
CA GLU A 49 2.07 6.15 10.72
C GLU A 49 3.16 7.05 10.17
N ARG A 50 3.25 8.27 10.70
CA ARG A 50 4.30 9.23 10.33
C ARG A 50 5.53 9.01 11.21
N LYS A 51 6.70 8.89 10.59
CA LYS A 51 8.01 8.88 11.26
C LYS A 51 8.89 9.94 10.61
N GLY A 52 9.00 11.09 11.26
CA GLY A 52 9.67 12.27 10.70
C GLY A 52 8.99 12.75 9.41
N LEU A 53 9.73 12.73 8.30
CA LEU A 53 9.23 13.11 6.98
C LEU A 53 8.58 11.96 6.22
N GLU A 54 8.67 10.73 6.73
CA GLU A 54 8.20 9.54 6.02
C GLU A 54 6.84 9.06 6.54
N MET A 55 5.99 8.60 5.62
CA MET A 55 4.71 7.95 5.92
C MET A 55 4.82 6.46 5.66
N TYR A 56 4.65 5.65 6.71
CA TYR A 56 4.67 4.20 6.66
C TYR A 56 3.27 3.63 6.67
N TYR A 57 2.98 2.72 5.76
CA TYR A 57 1.69 2.05 5.59
C TYR A 57 1.76 0.60 6.04
N TYR A 58 0.66 0.08 6.58
CA TYR A 58 0.54 -1.32 7.00
C TYR A 58 -0.93 -1.78 6.97
N ILE A 59 -1.13 -3.08 6.82
CA ILE A 59 -2.46 -3.70 6.77
C ILE A 59 -3.03 -3.86 8.18
N THR A 60 -4.31 -3.52 8.36
CA THR A 60 -5.01 -3.73 9.64
C THR A 60 -6.05 -4.84 9.61
N ASN A 61 -6.52 -5.24 8.43
CA ASN A 61 -7.49 -6.32 8.28
C ASN A 61 -7.11 -7.16 7.06
N LEU A 62 -6.50 -8.32 7.31
CA LEU A 62 -6.00 -9.21 6.26
C LEU A 62 -7.12 -9.68 5.32
N LYS A 63 -8.31 -10.01 5.84
CA LYS A 63 -9.45 -10.44 5.02
C LYS A 63 -9.91 -9.32 4.08
N ALA A 64 -10.07 -8.09 4.60
CA ALA A 64 -10.45 -6.95 3.79
C ALA A 64 -9.39 -6.59 2.74
N SER A 65 -8.10 -6.69 3.10
CA SER A 65 -6.99 -6.47 2.17
C SER A 65 -6.95 -7.50 1.04
N GLN A 66 -7.26 -8.78 1.32
CA GLN A 66 -7.36 -9.81 0.28
C GLN A 66 -8.49 -9.51 -0.70
N ILE A 67 -9.66 -9.10 -0.20
CA ILE A 67 -10.80 -8.71 -1.05
C ILE A 67 -10.42 -7.50 -1.93
N VAL A 68 -9.83 -6.45 -1.36
CA VAL A 68 -9.36 -5.29 -2.12
C VAL A 68 -8.30 -5.67 -3.15
N GLY A 69 -7.38 -6.59 -2.81
CA GLY A 69 -6.38 -7.09 -3.75
C GLY A 69 -6.97 -7.90 -4.92
N ILE A 70 -8.13 -8.52 -4.74
CA ILE A 70 -8.83 -9.27 -5.81
C ILE A 70 -9.69 -8.33 -6.66
N LEU A 71 -10.46 -7.44 -6.02
CA LEU A 71 -11.43 -6.58 -6.71
C LEU A 71 -10.81 -5.29 -7.27
N GLY A 72 -9.63 -4.90 -6.80
CA GLY A 72 -8.93 -3.67 -7.18
C GLY A 72 -9.70 -2.37 -6.87
N LEU A 73 -10.51 -2.39 -5.81
CA LEU A 73 -11.33 -1.28 -5.30
C LEU A 73 -10.53 -0.21 -4.54
#